data_AF-A0A1C3EQH7-F1
#
_entry.id   AF-A0A1C3EQH7-F1
#
_cell.length_a   1.000
_cell.length_b   1.000
_cell.length_c   1.000
_cell.angle_alpha   90.00
_cell.angle_beta   90.00
_cell.angle_gamma   90.00
#
_symmetry.space_group_name_H-M   'P 1'
#
loop_
_entity.id
_entity.type
_entity.pdbx_description
1 polymer ?
#
loop_
_entity_poly.entity_id
_entity_poly.type
_entity_poly.pdbx_seq_one_letter_code
_entity_poly.pdbx_strand_id
1 'polypeptide(L)'
;MSSIRNLTLLLVVIASLSAGVSAAETRTAPTLSDALEMAKAVPGDIVVLVTGSDWHPGSMKFLRDVFETSAFRNALGENVILVHVDHTEAEAARPKQERDKKNNLNRYLFQVPLIGLYDAQGRDIGQLTENLEQTPVDGVVAQIQELLAKRKERDELWEKATKVQGKARADLLGKSLELMNVGWGINETYRPKIDGYKPVLAELKASDPQDQLGWQARYEFQPYKLLEEVTGLAEKGQHNKAIATIDNVLENKQITVEYRQRALAAKYAVYRRWKNHEKESLKVLEEIQKLDPNSLMGLGAQGYAEFFTGPVDLKYGWRPHHVQQEISTWEVDITSQAGEAGFYRLELNRYWNVGRHNIKVKSLTILMNGEKVWSADKPMKPKIEEIVELPQAKGRQVLLRIEAQGDGGTDSAGTISMKAYYLPGGNHSGKASE
;
A
#
# COMPACT_ATOMS: atom_id res chain seq x y z
N MET A 1 -72.27 50.00 -51.00
CA MET A 1 -72.30 51.23 -50.17
C MET A 1 -71.67 50.90 -48.82
N SER A 2 -70.61 51.65 -48.43
CA SER A 2 -70.11 51.98 -47.07
C SER A 2 -70.00 50.87 -45.99
N SER A 3 -69.01 50.78 -45.09
CA SER A 3 -67.89 51.65 -44.71
C SER A 3 -66.96 50.90 -43.72
N ILE A 4 -65.65 51.06 -43.89
CA ILE A 4 -64.57 51.30 -42.91
C ILE A 4 -64.50 50.51 -41.56
N ARG A 5 -63.42 49.72 -41.48
CA ARG A 5 -62.42 49.48 -40.39
C ARG A 5 -62.84 49.63 -38.91
N ASN A 6 -62.53 48.60 -38.11
CA ASN A 6 -61.62 48.78 -36.97
C ASN A 6 -60.89 47.47 -36.59
N LEU A 7 -59.61 47.68 -36.30
CA LEU A 7 -58.57 46.73 -35.94
C LEU A 7 -58.67 46.44 -34.44
N THR A 8 -58.66 45.19 -34.01
CA THR A 8 -58.35 44.86 -32.61
C THR A 8 -57.47 43.62 -32.58
N LEU A 9 -56.23 43.86 -32.14
CA LEU A 9 -55.16 42.89 -31.96
C LEU A 9 -55.61 41.75 -31.03
N LEU A 10 -55.46 40.51 -31.49
CA LEU A 10 -55.47 39.32 -30.65
C LEU A 10 -54.08 39.16 -30.03
N LEU A 11 -53.94 39.50 -28.75
CA LEU A 11 -52.71 39.28 -28.00
C LEU A 11 -52.68 37.82 -27.51
N VAL A 12 -52.10 36.93 -28.31
CA VAL A 12 -51.79 35.56 -27.89
C VAL A 12 -50.55 35.62 -27.01
N VAL A 13 -50.74 35.55 -25.68
CA VAL A 13 -49.65 35.28 -24.74
C VAL A 13 -49.28 33.81 -24.90
N ILE A 14 -48.26 33.53 -25.70
CA ILE A 14 -47.56 32.25 -25.66
C ILE A 14 -46.71 32.28 -24.38
N ALA A 15 -47.23 31.68 -23.31
CA ALA A 15 -46.42 31.35 -22.15
C ALA A 15 -45.45 30.25 -22.56
N SER A 16 -44.26 30.66 -23.00
CA SER A 16 -43.10 29.79 -23.14
C SER A 16 -42.77 29.24 -21.75
N LEU A 17 -43.32 28.08 -21.38
CA LEU A 17 -42.70 27.23 -20.38
C LEU A 17 -41.36 26.77 -20.97
N SER A 18 -40.33 27.59 -20.81
CA SER A 18 -38.97 27.11 -20.74
C SER A 18 -38.96 26.20 -19.52
N ALA A 19 -39.21 24.90 -19.73
CA ALA A 19 -38.74 23.88 -18.81
C ALA A 19 -37.22 24.02 -18.80
N GLY A 20 -36.72 24.86 -17.90
CA GLY A 20 -35.33 24.81 -17.52
C GLY A 20 -35.10 23.36 -17.10
N VAL A 21 -34.25 22.65 -17.85
CA VAL A 21 -33.59 21.47 -17.31
C VAL A 21 -32.77 21.99 -16.15
N SER A 22 -33.42 22.09 -14.99
CA SER A 22 -32.69 22.07 -13.74
C SER A 22 -32.07 20.69 -13.73
N ALA A 23 -30.79 20.59 -14.07
CA ALA A 23 -30.01 19.43 -13.71
C ALA A 23 -30.24 19.29 -12.20
N ALA A 24 -30.99 18.26 -11.75
CA ALA A 24 -31.31 18.25 -10.34
C ALA A 24 -30.01 17.94 -9.60
N GLU A 25 -29.72 18.81 -8.63
CA GLU A 25 -28.47 18.73 -7.90
C GLU A 25 -28.48 17.46 -7.03
N THR A 26 -27.29 16.89 -6.81
CA THR A 26 -27.10 15.82 -5.81
C THR A 26 -27.77 16.20 -4.51
N ARG A 27 -28.45 15.22 -3.90
CA ARG A 27 -29.04 15.40 -2.57
C ARG A 27 -27.93 15.55 -1.53
N THR A 28 -28.17 16.32 -0.48
CA THR A 28 -27.22 16.48 0.63
C THR A 28 -27.87 16.07 1.94
N ALA A 29 -27.08 15.49 2.85
CA ALA A 29 -27.52 15.16 4.19
C ALA A 29 -26.44 15.58 5.23
N PRO A 30 -26.84 16.04 6.43
CA PRO A 30 -25.89 16.56 7.41
C PRO A 30 -25.11 15.45 8.14
N THR A 31 -25.61 14.21 8.16
CA THR A 31 -24.90 13.05 8.70
C THR A 31 -25.11 11.81 7.83
N LEU A 32 -24.26 10.79 8.02
CA LEU A 32 -24.46 9.49 7.36
C LEU A 32 -25.78 8.84 7.79
N SER A 33 -26.19 9.01 9.05
CA SER A 33 -27.47 8.50 9.54
C SER A 33 -28.66 9.13 8.79
N ASP A 34 -28.62 10.44 8.56
CA ASP A 34 -29.65 11.14 7.78
C ASP A 34 -29.63 10.71 6.32
N ALA A 35 -28.45 10.51 5.73
CA ALA A 35 -28.32 10.01 4.37
C ALA A 35 -28.91 8.60 4.22
N LEU A 36 -28.73 7.73 5.22
CA LEU A 36 -29.31 6.38 5.21
C LEU A 36 -30.83 6.43 5.30
N GLU A 37 -31.42 7.31 6.12
CA GLU A 37 -32.87 7.51 6.13
C GLU A 37 -33.38 8.05 4.78
N MET A 38 -32.66 8.99 4.17
CA MET A 38 -33.00 9.48 2.83
C MET A 38 -32.90 8.38 1.76
N ALA A 39 -31.91 7.49 1.86
CA ALA A 39 -31.70 6.39 0.93
C ALA A 39 -32.78 5.30 1.03
N LYS A 40 -33.45 5.16 2.20
CA LYS A 40 -34.62 4.28 2.35
C LYS A 40 -35.83 4.79 1.58
N ALA A 41 -36.05 6.10 1.56
CA ALA A 41 -37.20 6.72 0.90
C ALA A 41 -37.00 6.80 -0.62
N VAL A 42 -35.82 7.25 -1.06
CA VAL A 42 -35.44 7.35 -2.46
C VAL A 42 -34.03 6.75 -2.60
N PRO A 43 -33.90 5.55 -3.18
CA PRO A 43 -32.63 4.85 -3.29
C PRO A 43 -31.54 5.74 -3.89
N GLY A 44 -30.40 5.82 -3.20
CA GLY A 44 -29.22 6.53 -3.67
C GLY A 44 -27.99 6.04 -2.96
N ASP A 45 -26.86 6.07 -3.65
CA ASP A 45 -25.57 5.81 -3.03
C ASP A 45 -25.14 7.02 -2.22
N ILE A 46 -24.36 6.79 -1.17
CA ILE A 46 -23.93 7.80 -0.24
C ILE A 46 -22.44 8.02 -0.41
N VAL A 47 -22.05 9.25 -0.69
CA VAL A 47 -20.65 9.69 -0.77
C VAL A 47 -20.38 10.58 0.43
N VAL A 48 -19.50 10.11 1.31
CA VAL A 48 -19.11 10.84 2.53
C VAL A 48 -17.71 11.40 2.37
N LEU A 49 -17.54 12.72 2.41
CA LEU A 49 -16.25 13.36 2.59
C LEU A 49 -15.97 13.54 4.09
N VAL A 50 -14.80 13.08 4.54
CA VAL A 50 -14.26 13.32 5.87
C VAL A 50 -13.15 14.37 5.79
N THR A 51 -13.24 15.42 6.61
CA THR A 51 -12.23 16.49 6.74
C THR A 51 -11.70 16.59 8.18
N GLY A 52 -10.66 17.37 8.40
CA GLY A 52 -10.21 17.79 9.73
C GLY A 52 -9.95 19.29 9.74
N SER A 53 -10.95 20.08 10.13
CA SER A 53 -10.89 21.54 9.98
C SER A 53 -9.85 22.25 10.84
N ASP A 54 -9.51 21.69 12.01
CA ASP A 54 -8.56 22.23 12.99
C ASP A 54 -7.13 21.70 12.83
N TRP A 55 -6.93 20.55 12.20
CA TRP A 55 -5.59 19.93 12.06
C TRP A 55 -5.16 19.62 10.61
N HIS A 56 -6.04 19.75 9.61
CA HIS A 56 -5.72 19.44 8.20
C HIS A 56 -6.24 20.49 7.20
N PRO A 57 -5.55 21.65 7.06
CA PRO A 57 -6.00 22.76 6.20
C PRO A 57 -6.27 22.39 4.74
N GLY A 58 -5.49 21.47 4.17
CA GLY A 58 -5.67 21.07 2.78
C GLY A 58 -6.94 20.23 2.54
N SER A 59 -7.47 19.56 3.58
CA SER A 59 -8.78 18.87 3.48
C SER A 59 -9.94 19.89 3.35
N MET A 60 -9.81 21.04 4.00
CA MET A 60 -10.77 22.15 3.86
C MET A 60 -10.64 22.87 2.53
N LYS A 61 -9.43 22.93 1.96
CA LYS A 61 -9.24 23.40 0.58
C LYS A 61 -9.94 22.46 -0.40
N PHE A 62 -9.77 21.14 -0.24
CA PHE A 62 -10.44 20.14 -1.06
C PHE A 62 -11.97 20.22 -0.98
N LEU A 63 -12.51 20.39 0.24
CA LEU A 63 -13.95 20.60 0.45
C LEU A 63 -14.48 21.74 -0.44
N ARG A 64 -13.87 22.92 -0.38
CA ARG A 64 -14.32 24.10 -1.11
C ARG A 64 -14.09 24.01 -2.62
N ASP A 65 -12.90 23.57 -3.02
CA ASP A 65 -12.45 23.66 -4.40
C ASP A 65 -12.94 22.48 -5.25
N VAL A 66 -13.40 21.40 -4.61
CA VAL A 66 -13.89 20.19 -5.28
C VAL A 66 -15.29 19.83 -4.79
N PHE A 67 -15.43 19.39 -3.54
CA PHE A 67 -16.63 18.69 -3.08
C PHE A 67 -17.90 19.57 -3.02
N GLU A 68 -17.75 20.86 -2.69
CA GLU A 68 -18.86 21.81 -2.63
C GLU A 68 -19.19 22.46 -3.98
N THR A 69 -18.40 22.21 -5.02
CA THR A 69 -18.61 22.85 -6.33
C THR A 69 -19.84 22.29 -7.05
N SER A 70 -20.53 23.15 -7.80
CA SER A 70 -21.65 22.72 -8.66
C SER A 70 -21.20 21.75 -9.75
N ALA A 71 -19.97 21.90 -10.26
CA ALA A 71 -19.38 20.98 -11.23
C ALA A 71 -19.30 19.54 -10.69
N PHE A 72 -18.81 19.37 -9.46
CA PHE A 72 -18.75 18.07 -8.80
C PHE A 72 -20.15 17.48 -8.57
N ARG A 73 -21.06 18.27 -7.99
CA ARG A 73 -22.45 17.85 -7.72
C ARG A 73 -23.18 17.41 -8.97
N ASN A 74 -23.14 18.23 -10.03
CA ASN A 74 -23.81 17.93 -11.28
C ASN A 74 -23.25 16.68 -11.96
N ALA A 75 -21.95 16.43 -11.84
CA ALA A 75 -21.31 15.27 -12.47
C ALA A 75 -21.61 13.93 -11.77
N LEU A 76 -22.00 13.93 -10.49
CA LEU A 76 -22.40 12.73 -9.76
C LEU A 76 -23.87 12.34 -9.97
N GLY A 77 -24.72 13.33 -10.24
CA GLY A 77 -26.15 13.14 -10.53
C GLY A 77 -27.02 12.88 -9.30
N GLU A 78 -28.32 12.80 -9.54
CA GLU A 78 -29.38 12.86 -8.50
C GLU A 78 -29.46 11.63 -7.59
N ASN A 79 -28.93 10.50 -8.05
CA ASN A 79 -28.92 9.22 -7.34
C ASN A 79 -27.80 9.12 -6.30
N VAL A 80 -27.05 10.21 -6.08
CA VAL A 80 -26.01 10.31 -5.06
C VAL A 80 -26.43 11.28 -3.95
N ILE A 81 -26.23 10.85 -2.71
CA ILE A 81 -26.41 11.64 -1.49
C ILE A 81 -25.03 12.02 -0.97
N LEU A 82 -24.73 13.32 -0.94
CA LEU A 82 -23.48 13.85 -0.41
C LEU A 82 -23.59 14.13 1.08
N VAL A 83 -22.57 13.71 1.81
CA VAL A 83 -22.41 13.96 3.24
C VAL A 83 -21.02 14.53 3.47
N HIS A 84 -20.93 15.61 4.24
CA HIS A 84 -19.66 16.12 4.74
C HIS A 84 -19.60 15.90 6.25
N VAL A 85 -18.53 15.25 6.71
CA VAL A 85 -18.25 15.01 8.12
C VAL A 85 -16.92 15.66 8.47
N ASP A 86 -16.95 16.59 9.41
CA ASP A 86 -15.74 17.18 9.96
C ASP A 86 -15.28 16.43 11.22
N HIS A 87 -14.05 15.93 11.20
CA HIS A 87 -13.43 15.19 12.29
C HIS A 87 -12.38 16.06 12.99
N THR A 88 -12.83 16.86 13.95
CA THR A 88 -11.94 17.72 14.74
C THR A 88 -11.19 16.95 15.83
N GLU A 89 -10.11 17.51 16.38
CA GLU A 89 -9.41 16.94 17.54
C GLU A 89 -10.36 16.79 18.74
N ALA A 90 -11.27 17.74 18.91
CA ALA A 90 -12.30 17.70 19.96
C ALA A 90 -13.30 16.56 19.74
N GLU A 91 -13.73 16.31 18.51
CA GLU A 91 -14.55 15.14 18.18
C GLU A 91 -13.75 13.84 18.36
N ALA A 92 -12.44 13.82 18.03
CA ALA A 92 -11.57 12.67 18.24
C ALA A 92 -11.40 12.29 19.73
N ALA A 93 -11.50 13.27 20.64
CA ALA A 93 -11.43 13.08 22.08
C ALA A 93 -12.72 12.51 22.70
N ARG A 94 -13.85 12.50 21.98
CA ARG A 94 -15.13 11.98 22.51
C ARG A 94 -15.13 10.45 22.65
N PRO A 95 -15.92 9.90 23.59
CA PRO A 95 -16.09 8.46 23.72
C PRO A 95 -16.50 7.81 22.39
N LYS A 96 -15.88 6.67 22.06
CA LYS A 96 -16.12 5.95 20.80
C LYS A 96 -17.62 5.71 20.53
N GLN A 97 -18.37 5.28 21.56
CA GLN A 97 -19.81 5.01 21.44
C GLN A 97 -20.64 6.24 21.01
N GLU A 98 -20.24 7.44 21.39
CA GLU A 98 -20.93 8.67 21.00
C GLU A 98 -20.61 9.08 19.56
N ARG A 99 -19.35 8.87 19.13
CA ARG A 99 -18.92 9.08 17.74
C ARG A 99 -19.56 8.09 16.78
N ASP A 100 -19.62 6.82 17.17
CA ASP A 100 -20.19 5.72 16.39
C ASP A 100 -21.70 5.92 16.17
N LYS A 101 -22.44 6.49 17.15
CA LYS A 101 -23.87 6.79 17.02
C LYS A 101 -24.19 7.87 15.99
N LYS A 102 -23.34 8.89 15.88
CA LYS A 102 -23.61 10.06 15.03
C LYS A 102 -23.27 9.82 13.57
N ASN A 103 -22.08 9.27 13.34
CA ASN A 103 -21.54 9.16 11.98
C ASN A 103 -21.39 7.72 11.52
N ASN A 104 -21.31 6.73 12.42
CA ASN A 104 -21.06 5.30 12.13
C ASN A 104 -20.03 5.05 11.00
N LEU A 105 -19.08 5.98 10.85
CA LEU A 105 -17.97 5.87 9.92
C LEU A 105 -17.00 4.95 10.62
N ASN A 106 -17.18 3.67 10.35
CA ASN A 106 -16.43 2.55 10.90
C ASN A 106 -14.96 2.55 10.42
N ARG A 107 -14.40 3.73 10.10
CA ARG A 107 -13.21 3.97 9.27
C ARG A 107 -12.35 5.12 9.76
N TYR A 108 -11.09 5.05 9.33
CA TYR A 108 -9.96 5.89 9.68
C TYR A 108 -10.22 7.39 9.47
N LEU A 109 -10.78 8.03 10.48
CA LEU A 109 -10.96 9.48 10.56
C LEU A 109 -9.62 10.26 10.65
N PHE A 110 -8.48 9.56 10.70
CA PHE A 110 -7.13 10.15 10.74
C PHE A 110 -6.47 10.31 9.36
N GLN A 111 -7.03 9.70 8.31
CA GLN A 111 -6.57 9.92 6.94
C GLN A 111 -7.59 10.85 6.29
N VAL A 112 -7.33 12.16 6.32
CA VAL A 112 -8.18 13.17 5.66
C VAL A 112 -7.37 13.96 4.62
N PRO A 113 -7.98 14.46 3.54
CA PRO A 113 -9.35 14.17 3.13
C PRO A 113 -9.55 12.69 2.77
N LEU A 114 -10.71 12.14 3.11
CA LEU A 114 -11.12 10.78 2.74
C LEU A 114 -12.53 10.82 2.16
N ILE A 115 -12.73 10.12 1.06
CA ILE A 115 -14.07 9.89 0.51
C ILE A 115 -14.45 8.44 0.76
N GLY A 116 -15.52 8.20 1.50
CA GLY A 116 -16.12 6.87 1.70
C GLY A 116 -17.39 6.73 0.87
N LEU A 117 -17.56 5.59 0.19
CA LEU A 117 -18.75 5.30 -0.61
C LEU A 117 -19.52 4.14 0.00
N TYR A 118 -20.82 4.34 0.15
CA TYR A 118 -21.75 3.37 0.71
C TYR A 118 -22.97 3.21 -0.19
N ASP A 119 -23.53 2.02 -0.24
CA ASP A 119 -24.83 1.83 -0.89
C ASP A 119 -25.98 2.29 0.00
N ALA A 120 -27.20 2.22 -0.52
CA ALA A 120 -28.41 2.64 0.18
C ALA A 120 -28.70 1.86 1.49
N GLN A 121 -28.02 0.74 1.73
CA GLN A 121 -28.11 -0.04 2.98
C GLN A 121 -26.95 0.27 3.94
N GLY A 122 -26.07 1.21 3.58
CA GLY A 122 -24.88 1.54 4.35
C GLY A 122 -23.75 0.52 4.21
N ARG A 123 -23.82 -0.38 3.23
CA ARG A 123 -22.72 -1.32 2.97
C ARG A 123 -21.64 -0.59 2.22
N ASP A 124 -20.41 -0.82 2.64
CA ASP A 124 -19.28 -0.19 2.01
C ASP A 124 -19.08 -0.65 0.56
N ILE A 125 -18.85 0.32 -0.32
CA ILE A 125 -18.42 0.11 -1.70
C ILE A 125 -16.90 0.27 -1.80
N GLY A 126 -16.36 1.34 -1.23
CA GLY A 126 -14.94 1.66 -1.32
C GLY A 126 -14.57 2.97 -0.64
N GLN A 127 -13.29 3.34 -0.77
CA GLN A 127 -12.77 4.60 -0.27
C GLN A 127 -11.71 5.17 -1.21
N LEU A 128 -11.58 6.49 -1.21
CA LEU A 128 -10.51 7.23 -1.87
C LEU A 128 -9.74 7.99 -0.79
N THR A 129 -8.42 7.82 -0.77
CA THR A 129 -7.52 8.42 0.23
C THR A 129 -6.23 8.96 -0.36
N GLU A 130 -5.85 8.52 -1.56
CA GLU A 130 -4.55 8.83 -2.15
C GLU A 130 -4.63 10.10 -3.01
N ASN A 131 -3.74 11.07 -2.75
CA ASN A 131 -3.53 12.28 -3.54
C ASN A 131 -4.80 13.10 -3.87
N LEU A 132 -5.85 12.99 -3.05
CA LEU A 132 -7.12 13.67 -3.30
C LEU A 132 -6.95 15.19 -3.42
N GLU A 133 -6.08 15.79 -2.60
CA GLU A 133 -5.82 17.23 -2.60
C GLU A 133 -5.16 17.74 -3.89
N GLN A 134 -4.47 16.87 -4.63
CA GLN A 134 -3.87 17.18 -5.92
C GLN A 134 -4.74 16.72 -7.10
N THR A 135 -5.84 16.01 -6.85
CA THR A 135 -6.69 15.45 -7.89
C THR A 135 -7.73 16.48 -8.33
N PRO A 136 -7.84 16.80 -9.63
CA PRO A 136 -8.85 17.73 -10.13
C PRO A 136 -10.27 17.14 -10.04
N VAL A 137 -11.30 17.99 -10.13
CA VAL A 137 -12.72 17.62 -9.95
C VAL A 137 -13.13 16.44 -10.83
N ASP A 138 -12.78 16.47 -12.10
CA ASP A 138 -13.07 15.42 -13.08
C ASP A 138 -12.38 14.09 -12.72
N GLY A 139 -11.14 14.15 -12.24
CA GLY A 139 -10.42 12.99 -11.72
C GLY A 139 -11.12 12.34 -10.52
N VAL A 140 -11.56 13.15 -9.54
CA VAL A 140 -12.29 12.64 -8.37
C VAL A 140 -13.63 12.04 -8.78
N VAL A 141 -14.38 12.71 -9.67
CA VAL A 141 -15.64 12.19 -10.20
C VAL A 141 -15.42 10.86 -10.92
N ALA A 142 -14.38 10.73 -11.75
CA ALA A 142 -14.07 9.50 -12.45
C ALA A 142 -13.81 8.33 -11.48
N GLN A 143 -13.04 8.57 -10.41
CA GLN A 143 -12.79 7.58 -9.36
C GLN A 143 -14.07 7.16 -8.62
N ILE A 144 -14.95 8.11 -8.29
CA ILE A 144 -16.25 7.82 -7.67
C ILE A 144 -17.11 6.97 -8.63
N GLN A 145 -17.22 7.37 -9.89
CA GLN A 145 -18.01 6.65 -10.89
C GLN A 145 -17.49 5.23 -11.14
N GLU A 146 -16.18 5.00 -11.07
CA GLU A 146 -15.62 3.64 -11.13
C GLU A 146 -16.10 2.76 -9.97
N LEU A 147 -16.13 3.30 -8.75
CA LEU A 147 -16.66 2.58 -7.59
C LEU A 147 -18.17 2.34 -7.70
N LEU A 148 -18.93 3.31 -8.20
CA LEU A 148 -20.37 3.14 -8.46
C LEU A 148 -20.64 2.07 -9.54
N ALA A 149 -19.81 2.01 -10.57
CA ALA A 149 -19.89 0.96 -11.59
C ALA A 149 -19.64 -0.44 -11.00
N LYS A 150 -18.62 -0.58 -10.13
CA LYS A 150 -18.37 -1.83 -9.39
C LYS A 150 -19.55 -2.21 -8.48
N ARG A 151 -20.16 -1.24 -7.80
CA ARG A 151 -21.38 -1.47 -7.00
C ARG A 151 -22.52 -2.02 -7.86
N LYS A 152 -22.73 -1.45 -9.04
CA LYS A 152 -23.75 -1.91 -9.98
C LYS A 152 -23.49 -3.33 -10.46
N GLU A 153 -22.26 -3.65 -10.85
CA GLU A 153 -21.88 -5.01 -11.26
C GLU A 153 -22.08 -6.03 -10.12
N ARG A 154 -21.78 -5.65 -8.87
CA ARG A 154 -22.11 -6.47 -7.69
C ARG A 154 -23.61 -6.76 -7.61
N ASP A 155 -24.47 -5.74 -7.78
CA ASP A 155 -25.91 -5.91 -7.71
C ASP A 155 -26.44 -6.79 -8.86
N GLU A 156 -25.85 -6.69 -10.06
CA GLU A 156 -26.15 -7.58 -11.18
C GLU A 156 -25.76 -9.04 -10.90
N LEU A 157 -24.64 -9.27 -10.21
CA LEU A 157 -24.25 -10.61 -9.73
C LEU A 157 -25.23 -11.16 -8.71
N TRP A 158 -25.72 -10.32 -7.79
CA TRP A 158 -26.75 -10.72 -6.84
C TRP A 158 -28.07 -11.05 -7.52
N GLU A 159 -28.50 -10.25 -8.50
CA GLU A 159 -29.71 -10.55 -9.27
C GLU A 159 -29.59 -11.89 -9.99
N LYS A 160 -28.44 -12.17 -10.62
CA LYS A 160 -28.15 -13.49 -11.23
C LYS A 160 -28.16 -14.60 -10.18
N ALA A 161 -27.60 -14.36 -8.99
CA ALA A 161 -27.56 -15.33 -7.90
C ALA A 161 -28.97 -15.71 -7.40
N THR A 162 -29.95 -14.80 -7.46
CA THR A 162 -31.35 -15.12 -7.12
C THR A 162 -31.97 -16.18 -8.01
N LYS A 163 -31.47 -16.35 -9.24
CA LYS A 163 -32.01 -17.24 -10.28
C LYS A 163 -31.37 -18.63 -10.29
N VAL A 164 -30.36 -18.86 -9.44
CA VAL A 164 -29.62 -20.13 -9.37
C VAL A 164 -29.49 -20.62 -7.93
N GLN A 165 -29.10 -21.88 -7.75
CA GLN A 165 -28.94 -22.53 -6.44
C GLN A 165 -27.60 -23.27 -6.35
N GLY A 166 -27.27 -23.71 -5.13
CA GLY A 166 -26.06 -24.48 -4.86
C GLY A 166 -24.77 -23.72 -5.22
N LYS A 167 -23.76 -24.46 -5.71
CA LYS A 167 -22.45 -23.91 -6.05
C LYS A 167 -22.49 -22.74 -7.05
N ALA A 168 -23.39 -22.77 -8.02
CA ALA A 168 -23.53 -21.68 -8.99
C ALA A 168 -23.95 -20.37 -8.30
N ARG A 169 -24.82 -20.47 -7.28
CA ARG A 169 -25.17 -19.32 -6.43
C ARG A 169 -23.99 -18.87 -5.59
N ALA A 170 -23.31 -19.81 -4.92
CA ALA A 170 -22.14 -19.50 -4.09
C ALA A 170 -21.04 -18.79 -4.88
N ASP A 171 -20.78 -19.20 -6.13
CA ASP A 171 -19.79 -18.58 -7.01
C ASP A 171 -20.12 -17.12 -7.36
N LEU A 172 -21.38 -16.83 -7.70
CA LEU A 172 -21.84 -15.47 -7.98
C LEU A 172 -21.76 -14.57 -6.74
N LEU A 173 -22.14 -15.09 -5.58
CA LEU A 173 -22.02 -14.37 -4.30
C LEU A 173 -20.55 -14.13 -3.95
N GLY A 174 -19.67 -15.12 -4.16
CA GLY A 174 -18.22 -14.99 -3.98
C GLY A 174 -17.65 -13.89 -4.86
N LYS A 175 -17.89 -13.93 -6.17
CA LYS A 175 -17.44 -12.88 -7.11
C LYS A 175 -17.94 -11.48 -6.73
N SER A 176 -19.18 -11.37 -6.25
CA SER A 176 -19.75 -10.08 -5.81
C SER A 176 -19.02 -9.50 -4.59
N LEU A 177 -18.59 -10.36 -3.65
CA LEU A 177 -17.85 -9.97 -2.46
C LEU A 177 -16.40 -9.64 -2.79
N GLU A 178 -15.79 -10.37 -3.72
CA GLU A 178 -14.47 -10.07 -4.28
C GLU A 178 -14.45 -8.69 -4.94
N LEU A 179 -15.46 -8.36 -5.75
CA LEU A 179 -15.55 -7.07 -6.43
C LEU A 179 -15.56 -5.89 -5.45
N MET A 180 -16.15 -6.11 -4.28
CA MET A 180 -16.20 -5.14 -3.17
C MET A 180 -14.95 -5.16 -2.27
N ASN A 181 -13.97 -5.99 -2.62
CA ASN A 181 -12.77 -6.25 -1.83
C ASN A 181 -13.11 -6.61 -0.36
N VAL A 182 -14.15 -7.44 -0.16
CA VAL A 182 -14.49 -7.98 1.16
C VAL A 182 -13.43 -8.99 1.56
N GLY A 183 -12.94 -8.90 2.79
CA GLY A 183 -11.92 -9.81 3.32
C GLY A 183 -11.09 -9.16 4.43
N TRP A 184 -10.12 -9.92 4.92
CA TRP A 184 -9.11 -9.46 5.86
C TRP A 184 -8.03 -8.65 5.13
N GLY A 185 -8.01 -7.32 5.31
CA GLY A 185 -6.96 -6.47 4.74
C GLY A 185 -5.61 -6.64 5.44
N ILE A 186 -4.65 -5.77 5.08
CA ILE A 186 -3.26 -5.82 5.58
C ILE A 186 -3.16 -5.74 7.12
N ASN A 187 -4.15 -5.15 7.76
CA ASN A 187 -4.18 -4.87 9.18
C ASN A 187 -5.53 -5.36 9.76
N GLU A 188 -5.51 -6.18 10.80
CA GLU A 188 -6.73 -6.76 11.39
C GLU A 188 -7.65 -5.73 12.06
N THR A 189 -7.15 -4.51 12.30
CA THR A 189 -7.93 -3.36 12.76
C THR A 189 -8.93 -2.87 11.68
N TYR A 190 -8.81 -3.35 10.43
CA TYR A 190 -9.56 -2.93 9.23
C TYR A 190 -10.76 -3.87 9.03
N ARG A 191 -11.51 -4.08 10.11
CA ARG A 191 -12.70 -4.94 10.19
C ARG A 191 -14.00 -4.47 9.48
N PRO A 192 -14.17 -3.25 8.92
CA PRO A 192 -15.52 -2.72 8.69
C PRO A 192 -16.23 -3.22 7.42
N LYS A 193 -15.56 -3.88 6.47
CA LYS A 193 -16.27 -4.43 5.29
C LYS A 193 -17.01 -5.73 5.61
N ILE A 194 -16.48 -6.62 6.45
CA ILE A 194 -17.13 -7.93 6.71
C ILE A 194 -18.51 -7.74 7.36
N ASP A 195 -18.65 -6.79 8.28
CA ASP A 195 -19.89 -6.60 9.03
C ASP A 195 -21.09 -6.22 8.15
N GLY A 196 -20.90 -5.32 7.17
CA GLY A 196 -21.97 -4.92 6.23
C GLY A 196 -22.39 -6.03 5.26
N TYR A 197 -21.53 -7.03 5.03
CA TYR A 197 -21.77 -8.12 4.09
C TYR A 197 -22.06 -9.47 4.77
N LYS A 198 -22.24 -9.50 6.10
CA LYS A 198 -22.60 -10.72 6.86
C LYS A 198 -23.78 -11.50 6.27
N PRO A 199 -24.89 -10.86 5.86
CA PRO A 199 -26.01 -11.61 5.25
C PRO A 199 -25.59 -12.34 3.97
N VAL A 200 -24.80 -11.68 3.11
CA VAL A 200 -24.32 -12.24 1.84
C VAL A 200 -23.34 -13.39 2.10
N LEU A 201 -22.46 -13.26 3.10
CA LEU A 201 -21.56 -14.32 3.55
C LEU A 201 -22.33 -15.54 4.09
N ALA A 202 -23.42 -15.30 4.84
CA ALA A 202 -24.27 -16.37 5.34
C ALA A 202 -24.99 -17.11 4.19
N GLU A 203 -25.50 -16.39 3.18
CA GLU A 203 -26.08 -16.99 1.98
C GLU A 203 -25.06 -17.77 1.16
N LEU A 204 -23.83 -17.26 1.04
CA LEU A 204 -22.73 -17.95 0.37
C LEU A 204 -22.45 -19.30 1.06
N LYS A 205 -22.33 -19.29 2.40
CA LYS A 205 -22.13 -20.50 3.20
C LYS A 205 -23.27 -21.49 3.07
N ALA A 206 -24.52 -21.01 3.07
CA ALA A 206 -25.68 -21.88 2.85
C ALA A 206 -25.71 -22.50 1.45
N SER A 207 -25.16 -21.79 0.45
CA SER A 207 -25.15 -22.22 -0.95
C SER A 207 -24.05 -23.24 -1.28
N ASP A 208 -22.95 -23.26 -0.52
CA ASP A 208 -21.88 -24.27 -0.64
C ASP A 208 -21.35 -24.69 0.74
N PRO A 209 -22.12 -25.47 1.54
CA PRO A 209 -21.80 -25.74 2.95
C PRO A 209 -20.47 -26.44 3.21
N GLN A 210 -19.97 -27.19 2.23
CA GLN A 210 -18.68 -27.91 2.30
C GLN A 210 -17.52 -27.11 1.71
N ASP A 211 -17.77 -25.84 1.33
CA ASP A 211 -16.82 -24.92 0.73
C ASP A 211 -16.01 -25.53 -0.43
N GLN A 212 -16.68 -26.28 -1.31
CA GLN A 212 -16.01 -26.96 -2.42
C GLN A 212 -15.43 -25.98 -3.45
N LEU A 213 -15.96 -24.76 -3.49
CA LEU A 213 -15.40 -23.68 -4.30
C LEU A 213 -14.27 -22.92 -3.60
N GLY A 214 -14.15 -22.98 -2.27
CA GLY A 214 -13.12 -22.29 -1.48
C GLY A 214 -13.45 -20.83 -1.13
N TRP A 215 -14.67 -20.37 -1.40
CA TRP A 215 -15.08 -18.99 -1.14
C TRP A 215 -15.22 -18.69 0.36
N GLN A 216 -15.73 -19.63 1.17
CA GLN A 216 -15.81 -19.43 2.63
C GLN A 216 -14.40 -19.30 3.21
N ALA A 217 -13.51 -20.24 2.87
CA ALA A 217 -12.13 -20.21 3.31
C ALA A 217 -11.42 -18.92 2.90
N ARG A 218 -11.69 -18.36 1.70
CA ARG A 218 -11.16 -17.05 1.29
C ARG A 218 -11.56 -15.93 2.27
N TYR A 219 -12.84 -15.82 2.64
CA TYR A 219 -13.31 -14.71 3.48
C TYR A 219 -13.07 -14.92 4.98
N GLU A 220 -12.91 -16.17 5.42
CA GLU A 220 -12.54 -16.50 6.80
C GLU A 220 -11.02 -16.46 7.03
N PHE A 221 -10.22 -16.47 5.96
CA PHE A 221 -8.76 -16.53 6.03
C PHE A 221 -8.16 -15.35 6.80
N GLN A 222 -7.46 -15.66 7.89
CA GLN A 222 -6.78 -14.70 8.74
C GLN A 222 -5.26 -14.94 8.67
N PRO A 223 -4.53 -14.13 7.87
CA PRO A 223 -3.11 -14.37 7.63
C PRO A 223 -2.24 -14.36 8.90
N TYR A 224 -2.54 -13.49 9.87
CA TYR A 224 -1.77 -13.43 11.12
C TYR A 224 -2.03 -14.64 12.01
N LYS A 225 -3.28 -15.12 12.09
CA LYS A 225 -3.58 -16.36 12.80
C LYS A 225 -2.91 -17.57 12.16
N LEU A 226 -2.89 -17.64 10.83
CA LEU A 226 -2.12 -18.68 10.14
C LEU A 226 -0.65 -18.60 10.55
N LEU A 227 -0.04 -17.41 10.50
CA LEU A 227 1.36 -17.22 10.88
C LEU A 227 1.63 -17.65 12.33
N GLU A 228 0.79 -17.24 13.28
CA GLU A 228 0.89 -17.60 14.70
C GLU A 228 0.76 -19.11 14.91
N GLU A 229 -0.21 -19.75 14.26
CA GLU A 229 -0.41 -21.21 14.35
C GLU A 229 0.82 -21.97 13.85
N VAL A 230 1.31 -21.63 12.66
CA VAL A 230 2.34 -22.42 11.98
C VAL A 230 3.73 -22.19 12.58
N THR A 231 4.02 -20.99 13.09
CA THR A 231 5.26 -20.75 13.86
C THR A 231 5.20 -21.45 15.20
N GLY A 232 4.05 -21.46 15.90
CA GLY A 232 3.87 -22.22 17.13
C GLY A 232 4.00 -23.74 16.94
N LEU A 233 3.60 -24.27 15.78
CA LEU A 233 3.88 -25.66 15.39
C LEU A 233 5.38 -25.89 15.13
N ALA A 234 6.04 -24.99 14.40
CA ALA A 234 7.47 -25.09 14.11
C ALA A 234 8.34 -25.03 15.38
N GLU A 235 7.98 -24.19 16.35
CA GLU A 235 8.65 -24.09 17.66
C GLU A 235 8.55 -25.39 18.46
N LYS A 236 7.47 -26.15 18.29
CA LYS A 236 7.28 -27.48 18.88
C LYS A 236 7.93 -28.60 18.07
N GLY A 237 8.71 -28.28 17.03
CA GLY A 237 9.34 -29.26 16.13
C GLY A 237 8.37 -29.93 15.16
N GLN A 238 7.12 -29.44 15.03
CA GLN A 238 6.10 -30.02 14.16
C GLN A 238 6.11 -29.35 12.77
N HIS A 239 7.30 -29.19 12.17
CA HIS A 239 7.47 -28.44 10.92
C HIS A 239 6.65 -29.03 9.76
N ASN A 240 6.60 -30.36 9.63
CA ASN A 240 5.79 -31.01 8.58
C ASN A 240 4.29 -30.66 8.71
N LYS A 241 3.78 -30.62 9.94
CA LYS A 241 2.39 -30.23 10.18
C LYS A 241 2.16 -28.76 9.84
N ALA A 242 3.10 -27.89 10.22
CA ALA A 242 3.05 -26.47 9.86
C ALA A 242 3.02 -26.26 8.35
N ILE A 243 3.88 -26.97 7.60
CA ILE A 243 3.90 -26.93 6.12
C ILE A 243 2.57 -27.44 5.55
N ALA A 244 2.05 -28.57 6.03
CA ALA A 244 0.77 -29.11 5.56
C ALA A 244 -0.41 -28.15 5.81
N THR A 245 -0.46 -27.48 6.97
CA THR A 245 -1.48 -26.46 7.25
C THR A 245 -1.43 -25.33 6.22
N ILE A 246 -0.23 -24.88 5.84
CA ILE A 246 -0.06 -23.81 4.85
C ILE A 246 -0.43 -24.30 3.45
N ASP A 247 0.02 -25.50 3.08
CA ASP A 247 -0.24 -26.06 1.75
C ASP A 247 -1.74 -26.24 1.51
N ASN A 248 -2.51 -26.65 2.53
CA ASN A 248 -3.98 -26.69 2.47
C ASN A 248 -4.61 -25.32 2.18
N VAL A 249 -4.06 -24.22 2.72
CA VAL A 249 -4.51 -22.86 2.37
C VAL A 249 -4.16 -22.55 0.92
N LEU A 250 -2.96 -22.90 0.48
CA LEU A 250 -2.46 -22.63 -0.88
C LEU A 250 -3.21 -23.43 -1.97
N GLU A 251 -3.82 -24.56 -1.62
CA GLU A 251 -4.69 -25.33 -2.53
C GLU A 251 -5.98 -24.58 -2.91
N ASN A 252 -6.44 -23.64 -2.07
CA ASN A 252 -7.60 -22.84 -2.37
C ASN A 252 -7.34 -21.93 -3.59
N LYS A 253 -8.19 -22.04 -4.60
CA LYS A 253 -8.06 -21.24 -5.84
C LYS A 253 -8.66 -19.84 -5.72
N GLN A 254 -9.47 -19.58 -4.70
CA GLN A 254 -10.14 -18.30 -4.50
C GLN A 254 -9.35 -17.32 -3.64
N ILE A 255 -8.29 -17.75 -2.93
CA ILE A 255 -7.47 -16.80 -2.18
C ILE A 255 -6.79 -15.83 -3.14
N THR A 256 -6.71 -14.56 -2.73
CA THR A 256 -6.07 -13.52 -3.52
C THR A 256 -4.57 -13.78 -3.67
N VAL A 257 -3.94 -13.12 -4.65
CA VAL A 257 -2.48 -13.14 -4.79
C VAL A 257 -1.79 -12.68 -3.51
N GLU A 258 -2.31 -11.62 -2.88
CA GLU A 258 -1.79 -11.13 -1.60
C GLU A 258 -1.88 -12.19 -0.48
N TYR A 259 -3.01 -12.88 -0.36
CA TYR A 259 -3.17 -13.94 0.64
C TYR A 259 -2.25 -15.12 0.39
N ARG A 260 -2.05 -15.47 -0.88
CA ARG A 260 -1.08 -16.50 -1.28
C ARG A 260 0.34 -16.10 -0.88
N GLN A 261 0.75 -14.87 -1.14
CA GLN A 261 2.04 -14.35 -0.72
C GLN A 261 2.19 -14.35 0.81
N ARG A 262 1.15 -14.02 1.57
CA ARG A 262 1.16 -14.09 3.04
C ARG A 262 1.28 -15.52 3.57
N ALA A 263 0.54 -16.47 2.99
CA ALA A 263 0.66 -17.87 3.34
C ALA A 263 2.07 -18.41 3.04
N LEU A 264 2.64 -18.03 1.90
CA LEU A 264 4.05 -18.33 1.58
C LEU A 264 5.02 -17.63 2.53
N ALA A 265 4.77 -16.39 2.96
CA ALA A 265 5.61 -15.72 3.96
C ALA A 265 5.60 -16.48 5.30
N ALA A 266 4.47 -17.07 5.69
CA ALA A 266 4.38 -17.97 6.82
C ALA A 266 5.19 -19.27 6.59
N LYS A 267 5.17 -19.82 5.36
CA LYS A 267 5.98 -20.98 4.96
C LYS A 267 7.48 -20.69 5.06
N TYR A 268 7.89 -19.52 4.60
CA TYR A 268 9.25 -19.01 4.77
C TYR A 268 9.63 -18.95 6.25
N ALA A 269 8.76 -18.41 7.11
CA ALA A 269 9.00 -18.32 8.55
C ALA A 269 9.18 -19.70 9.21
N VAL A 270 8.46 -20.73 8.74
CA VAL A 270 8.62 -22.12 9.18
C VAL A 270 9.98 -22.67 8.75
N TYR A 271 10.36 -22.55 7.48
CA TYR A 271 11.66 -23.05 6.99
C TYR A 271 12.85 -22.35 7.66
N ARG A 272 12.76 -21.05 7.95
CA ARG A 272 13.79 -20.32 8.71
C ARG A 272 13.99 -20.86 10.14
N ARG A 273 12.98 -21.54 10.70
CA ARG A 273 13.03 -22.20 12.02
C ARG A 273 13.32 -23.70 11.92
N TRP A 274 13.54 -24.21 10.71
CA TRP A 274 13.83 -25.60 10.45
C TRP A 274 15.29 -25.74 10.05
N LYS A 275 16.09 -26.34 10.94
CA LYS A 275 17.51 -26.56 10.69
C LYS A 275 17.74 -27.24 9.32
N ASN A 276 18.73 -26.74 8.57
CA ASN A 276 19.13 -27.24 7.25
C ASN A 276 18.09 -27.04 6.12
N HIS A 277 17.13 -26.11 6.27
CA HIS A 277 16.12 -25.79 5.25
C HIS A 277 16.29 -24.37 4.66
N GLU A 278 17.52 -23.85 4.68
CA GLU A 278 17.81 -22.50 4.20
C GLU A 278 17.50 -22.38 2.70
N LYS A 279 17.79 -23.43 1.90
CA LYS A 279 17.51 -23.45 0.45
C LYS A 279 16.02 -23.38 0.17
N GLU A 280 15.21 -24.13 0.92
CA GLU A 280 13.76 -24.14 0.84
C GLU A 280 13.20 -22.76 1.23
N SER A 281 13.75 -22.14 2.27
CA SER A 281 13.35 -20.78 2.65
C SER A 281 13.58 -19.77 1.52
N LEU A 282 14.72 -19.84 0.83
CA LEU A 282 15.04 -18.94 -0.29
C LEU A 282 14.12 -19.19 -1.50
N LYS A 283 13.83 -20.45 -1.84
CA LYS A 283 12.86 -20.78 -2.90
C LYS A 283 11.49 -20.19 -2.63
N VAL A 284 11.03 -20.19 -1.38
CA VAL A 284 9.75 -19.58 -1.01
C VAL A 284 9.77 -18.07 -1.23
N LEU A 285 10.89 -17.37 -0.96
CA LEU A 285 11.00 -15.94 -1.27
C LEU A 285 10.90 -15.67 -2.78
N GLU A 286 11.53 -16.51 -3.62
CA GLU A 286 11.38 -16.43 -5.08
C GLU A 286 9.92 -16.66 -5.52
N GLU A 287 9.22 -17.62 -4.91
CA GLU A 287 7.81 -17.88 -5.19
C GLU A 287 6.92 -16.68 -4.83
N ILE A 288 7.16 -16.04 -3.67
CA ILE A 288 6.45 -14.81 -3.27
C ILE A 288 6.67 -13.72 -4.31
N GLN A 289 7.92 -13.49 -4.73
CA GLN A 289 8.27 -12.47 -5.71
C GLN A 289 7.65 -12.75 -7.09
N LYS A 290 7.62 -14.01 -7.53
CA LYS A 290 7.03 -14.42 -8.82
C LYS A 290 5.52 -14.17 -8.90
N LEU A 291 4.81 -14.21 -7.78
CA LEU A 291 3.36 -13.99 -7.74
C LEU A 291 2.98 -12.53 -8.01
N ASP A 292 3.66 -11.60 -7.36
CA ASP A 292 3.54 -10.16 -7.60
C ASP A 292 4.80 -9.45 -7.07
N PRO A 293 5.75 -9.08 -7.95
CA PRO A 293 7.02 -8.50 -7.55
C PRO A 293 6.89 -7.07 -7.00
N ASN A 294 5.79 -6.36 -7.32
CA ASN A 294 5.59 -4.96 -6.94
C ASN A 294 4.74 -4.81 -5.67
N SER A 295 4.07 -5.87 -5.25
CA SER A 295 3.40 -5.92 -3.94
C SER A 295 4.40 -5.68 -2.79
N LEU A 296 3.88 -5.23 -1.64
CA LEU A 296 4.67 -5.10 -0.41
C LEU A 296 5.39 -6.41 -0.03
N MET A 297 4.72 -7.55 -0.22
CA MET A 297 5.29 -8.87 0.05
C MET A 297 6.36 -9.27 -0.97
N GLY A 298 6.16 -8.95 -2.25
CA GLY A 298 7.14 -9.19 -3.32
C GLY A 298 8.43 -8.39 -3.13
N LEU A 299 8.31 -7.09 -2.87
CA LEU A 299 9.44 -6.20 -2.55
C LEU A 299 10.16 -6.66 -1.27
N GLY A 300 9.39 -7.03 -0.24
CA GLY A 300 9.94 -7.59 0.99
C GLY A 300 10.71 -8.89 0.74
N ALA A 301 10.15 -9.80 -0.04
CA ALA A 301 10.78 -11.07 -0.36
C ALA A 301 12.08 -10.89 -1.16
N GLN A 302 12.08 -9.99 -2.15
CA GLN A 302 13.29 -9.60 -2.86
C GLN A 302 14.36 -9.08 -1.90
N GLY A 303 13.98 -8.14 -1.01
CA GLY A 303 14.92 -7.59 -0.04
C GLY A 303 15.49 -8.64 0.92
N TYR A 304 14.69 -9.61 1.36
CA TYR A 304 15.19 -10.73 2.17
C TYR A 304 16.09 -11.66 1.35
N ALA A 305 15.78 -11.95 0.09
CA ALA A 305 16.65 -12.75 -0.77
C ALA A 305 18.01 -12.05 -0.96
N GLU A 306 18.01 -10.77 -1.32
CA GLU A 306 19.22 -9.93 -1.43
C GLU A 306 20.01 -9.92 -0.10
N PHE A 307 19.33 -9.83 1.04
CA PHE A 307 20.00 -9.85 2.34
C PHE A 307 20.74 -11.16 2.65
N PHE A 308 20.23 -12.31 2.19
CA PHE A 308 20.80 -13.64 2.50
C PHE A 308 21.71 -14.21 1.41
N THR A 309 21.59 -13.73 0.17
CA THR A 309 22.34 -14.28 -0.98
C THR A 309 22.95 -13.22 -1.88
N GLY A 310 22.57 -11.95 -1.72
CA GLY A 310 23.09 -10.85 -2.52
C GLY A 310 24.59 -10.64 -2.30
N PRO A 311 25.24 -9.81 -3.13
CA PRO A 311 26.62 -9.42 -2.91
C PRO A 311 26.75 -8.48 -1.71
N VAL A 312 28.00 -8.19 -1.32
CA VAL A 312 28.27 -7.06 -0.43
C VAL A 312 27.89 -5.76 -1.16
N ASP A 313 27.10 -4.91 -0.52
CA ASP A 313 26.61 -3.66 -1.12
C ASP A 313 26.50 -2.52 -0.09
N LEU A 314 26.00 -1.36 -0.51
CA LEU A 314 25.73 -0.23 0.39
C LEU A 314 24.41 -0.37 1.18
N LYS A 315 23.46 -1.18 0.69
CA LYS A 315 22.10 -1.29 1.22
C LYS A 315 22.06 -2.18 2.46
N TYR A 316 22.64 -3.36 2.34
CA TYR A 316 22.73 -4.37 3.38
C TYR A 316 24.14 -4.46 3.95
N GLY A 317 25.19 -4.01 3.27
CA GLY A 317 26.56 -4.15 3.76
C GLY A 317 27.06 -5.57 3.57
N TRP A 318 27.75 -6.13 4.56
CA TRP A 318 28.22 -7.52 4.51
C TRP A 318 27.63 -8.39 5.62
N ARG A 319 27.63 -9.70 5.38
CA ARG A 319 27.04 -10.73 6.23
C ARG A 319 28.02 -11.89 6.40
N PRO A 320 27.80 -12.78 7.39
CA PRO A 320 28.70 -13.89 7.65
C PRO A 320 28.97 -14.78 6.42
N HIS A 321 27.96 -14.98 5.56
CA HIS A 321 28.10 -15.79 4.33
C HIS A 321 28.99 -15.18 3.24
N HIS A 322 29.34 -13.89 3.34
CA HIS A 322 30.30 -13.26 2.42
C HIS A 322 31.76 -13.50 2.80
N VAL A 323 32.00 -13.94 4.04
CA VAL A 323 33.33 -13.94 4.65
C VAL A 323 33.95 -15.33 4.52
N GLN A 324 35.15 -15.38 3.96
CA GLN A 324 35.91 -16.61 3.75
C GLN A 324 37.22 -16.59 4.53
N GLN A 325 37.72 -17.77 4.91
CA GLN A 325 39.00 -17.91 5.62
C GLN A 325 40.17 -17.39 4.79
N GLU A 326 40.12 -17.66 3.49
CA GLU A 326 41.01 -17.09 2.50
C GLU A 326 40.60 -15.66 2.15
N ILE A 327 41.55 -14.90 1.60
CA ILE A 327 41.28 -13.54 1.13
C ILE A 327 40.24 -13.61 0.00
N SER A 328 39.11 -12.96 0.25
CA SER A 328 38.03 -12.76 -0.71
C SER A 328 38.00 -11.29 -1.15
N THR A 329 37.65 -11.07 -2.41
CA THR A 329 37.52 -9.74 -3.00
C THR A 329 36.05 -9.42 -3.17
N TRP A 330 35.62 -8.29 -2.60
CA TRP A 330 34.26 -7.75 -2.76
C TRP A 330 34.32 -6.49 -3.61
N GLU A 331 33.41 -6.37 -4.58
CA GLU A 331 33.26 -5.15 -5.38
C GLU A 331 31.90 -4.53 -5.08
N VAL A 332 31.93 -3.31 -4.56
CA VAL A 332 30.76 -2.57 -4.10
C VAL A 332 30.55 -1.37 -5.01
N ASP A 333 29.40 -1.29 -5.66
CA ASP A 333 29.05 -0.11 -6.46
C ASP A 333 28.77 1.09 -5.57
N ILE A 334 29.59 2.14 -5.73
CA ILE A 334 29.51 3.40 -4.99
C ILE A 334 29.25 4.60 -5.92
N THR A 335 28.88 4.34 -7.19
CA THR A 335 28.68 5.35 -8.23
C THR A 335 27.71 6.43 -7.80
N SER A 336 26.59 6.05 -7.16
CA SER A 336 25.57 7.01 -6.72
C SER A 336 26.05 7.94 -5.60
N GLN A 337 27.15 7.60 -4.92
CA GLN A 337 27.71 8.37 -3.80
C GLN A 337 28.86 9.28 -4.23
N ALA A 338 29.44 9.09 -5.42
CA ALA A 338 30.58 9.86 -5.92
C ALA A 338 30.21 10.56 -7.25
N GLY A 339 29.46 11.66 -7.18
CA GLY A 339 29.07 12.43 -8.37
C GLY A 339 30.04 13.56 -8.73
N GLU A 340 30.45 14.33 -7.73
CA GLU A 340 31.27 15.53 -7.88
C GLU A 340 32.72 15.27 -7.47
N ALA A 341 33.65 16.10 -7.95
CA ALA A 341 35.01 16.08 -7.44
C ALA A 341 35.04 16.58 -5.98
N GLY A 342 35.87 15.97 -5.14
CA GLY A 342 36.04 16.43 -3.76
C GLY A 342 36.39 15.33 -2.78
N PHE A 343 36.28 15.66 -1.49
CA PHE A 343 36.55 14.73 -0.40
C PHE A 343 35.30 13.95 -0.02
N TYR A 344 35.49 12.67 0.24
CA TYR A 344 34.46 11.73 0.67
C TYR A 344 34.94 11.01 1.92
N ARG A 345 34.03 10.81 2.87
CA ARG A 345 34.25 9.95 4.01
C ARG A 345 33.76 8.55 3.67
N LEU A 346 34.67 7.59 3.64
CA LEU A 346 34.39 6.17 3.51
C LEU A 346 34.44 5.51 4.89
N GLU A 347 33.36 4.84 5.28
CA GLU A 347 33.25 4.12 6.55
C GLU A 347 32.88 2.66 6.33
N LEU A 348 33.64 1.76 6.98
CA LEU A 348 33.25 0.37 7.21
C LEU A 348 32.97 0.22 8.71
N ASN A 349 31.70 0.14 9.07
CA ASN A 349 31.22 0.05 10.45
C ASN A 349 30.73 -1.38 10.73
N ARG A 350 31.16 -1.98 11.83
CA ARG A 350 30.68 -3.30 12.27
C ARG A 350 29.44 -3.14 13.15
N TYR A 351 28.55 -4.13 13.14
CA TYR A 351 27.43 -4.15 14.08
C TYR A 351 27.90 -4.41 15.52
N TRP A 352 28.95 -5.23 15.69
CA TRP A 352 29.51 -5.60 16.98
C TRP A 352 30.98 -5.21 17.07
N ASN A 353 31.35 -4.47 18.12
CA ASN A 353 32.68 -3.86 18.23
C ASN A 353 33.79 -4.85 18.64
N VAL A 354 33.44 -6.06 19.11
CA VAL A 354 34.35 -7.09 19.61
C VAL A 354 33.72 -8.47 19.44
N GLY A 355 34.46 -9.42 18.85
CA GLY A 355 33.99 -10.77 18.54
C GLY A 355 35.15 -11.66 18.08
N ARG A 356 35.05 -12.97 18.33
CA ARG A 356 36.10 -13.95 17.93
C ARG A 356 36.22 -14.05 16.41
N HIS A 357 35.13 -13.75 15.72
CA HIS A 357 34.91 -13.97 14.29
C HIS A 357 35.08 -12.70 13.45
N ASN A 358 36.01 -11.82 13.83
CA ASN A 358 36.16 -10.53 13.15
C ASN A 358 36.68 -10.67 11.71
N ILE A 359 36.12 -9.86 10.80
CA ILE A 359 36.71 -9.67 9.47
C ILE A 359 38.05 -8.94 9.58
N LYS A 360 38.98 -9.31 8.72
CA LYS A 360 40.27 -8.64 8.51
C LYS A 360 40.26 -8.07 7.10
N VAL A 361 40.01 -6.76 7.00
CA VAL A 361 40.25 -6.03 5.76
C VAL A 361 41.77 -5.99 5.53
N LYS A 362 42.19 -6.10 4.28
CA LYS A 362 43.58 -6.08 3.82
C LYS A 362 43.87 -4.83 3.02
N SER A 363 42.98 -4.54 2.08
CA SER A 363 43.07 -3.37 1.22
C SER A 363 41.69 -2.83 0.90
N LEU A 364 41.64 -1.52 0.67
CA LEU A 364 40.51 -0.81 0.09
C LEU A 364 41.03 -0.13 -1.18
N THR A 365 40.33 -0.30 -2.29
CA THR A 365 40.70 0.30 -3.57
C THR A 365 39.47 0.90 -4.22
N ILE A 366 39.55 2.14 -4.69
CA ILE A 366 38.49 2.75 -5.50
C ILE A 366 38.91 2.74 -6.96
N LEU A 367 38.04 2.17 -7.78
CA LEU A 367 38.18 2.06 -9.22
C LEU A 367 37.18 2.99 -9.89
N MET A 368 37.61 3.73 -10.90
CA MET A 368 36.76 4.56 -11.75
C MET A 368 36.87 4.07 -13.18
N ASN A 369 35.79 3.52 -13.73
CA ASN A 369 35.80 2.78 -15.01
C ASN A 369 36.90 1.70 -15.09
N GLY A 370 37.17 1.03 -13.97
CA GLY A 370 38.23 0.00 -13.86
C GLY A 370 39.63 0.54 -13.55
N GLU A 371 39.87 1.85 -13.64
CA GLU A 371 41.15 2.46 -13.31
C GLU A 371 41.26 2.78 -11.82
N LYS A 372 42.38 2.43 -11.19
CA LYS A 372 42.63 2.74 -9.78
C LYS A 372 42.84 4.24 -9.58
N VAL A 373 41.95 4.88 -8.84
CA VAL A 373 42.03 6.31 -8.47
C VAL A 373 42.43 6.53 -7.02
N TRP A 374 42.19 5.56 -6.14
CA TRP A 374 42.59 5.61 -4.74
C TRP A 374 42.80 4.21 -4.18
N SER A 375 43.71 4.06 -3.22
CA SER A 375 43.88 2.80 -2.48
C SER A 375 44.46 3.04 -1.10
N ALA A 376 44.15 2.17 -0.15
CA ALA A 376 44.82 2.11 1.12
C ALA A 376 44.92 0.68 1.64
N ASP A 377 46.12 0.30 2.07
CA ASP A 377 46.37 -0.96 2.78
C ASP A 377 46.01 -0.78 4.24
N LYS A 378 45.15 -1.66 4.78
CA LYS A 378 44.61 -1.52 6.13
C LYS A 378 44.78 -2.83 6.89
N PRO A 379 45.48 -2.83 8.04
CA PRO A 379 45.41 -3.93 8.99
C PRO A 379 44.24 -3.72 9.97
N MET A 380 43.55 -4.82 10.33
CA MET A 380 42.67 -5.11 11.48
C MET A 380 42.22 -3.95 12.41
N LYS A 381 41.72 -2.82 11.88
CA LYS A 381 41.07 -1.82 12.73
C LYS A 381 39.60 -2.19 12.98
N PRO A 382 39.09 -1.97 14.20
CA PRO A 382 37.71 -2.27 14.57
C PRO A 382 36.67 -1.37 13.85
N LYS A 383 37.11 -0.24 13.34
CA LYS A 383 36.34 0.66 12.48
C LYS A 383 37.34 1.21 11.48
N ILE A 384 36.96 1.24 10.20
CA ILE A 384 37.76 1.89 9.17
C ILE A 384 37.00 3.14 8.76
N GLU A 385 37.68 4.28 8.86
CA GLU A 385 37.18 5.59 8.46
C GLU A 385 38.30 6.26 7.68
N GLU A 386 38.04 6.59 6.42
CA GLU A 386 39.01 7.18 5.51
C GLU A 386 38.41 8.43 4.87
N ILE A 387 39.25 9.46 4.73
CA ILE A 387 38.93 10.60 3.87
C ILE A 387 39.61 10.35 2.53
N VAL A 388 38.79 10.26 1.49
CA VAL A 388 39.18 9.92 0.12
C VAL A 388 38.97 11.16 -0.74
N GLU A 389 39.99 11.61 -1.44
CA GLU A 389 39.83 12.61 -2.50
C GLU A 389 39.53 11.89 -3.82
N LEU A 390 38.43 12.24 -4.47
CA LEU A 390 38.01 11.68 -5.74
C LEU A 390 37.94 12.75 -6.83
N PRO A 391 38.38 12.44 -8.06
CA PRO A 391 38.12 13.29 -9.22
C PRO A 391 36.64 13.23 -9.62
N GLN A 392 36.21 14.12 -10.51
CA GLN A 392 34.80 14.24 -10.94
C GLN A 392 34.28 12.95 -11.58
N ALA A 393 33.39 12.21 -10.92
CA ALA A 393 32.93 10.91 -11.39
C ALA A 393 31.63 10.93 -12.20
N LYS A 394 31.09 12.11 -12.54
CA LYS A 394 29.85 12.25 -13.34
C LYS A 394 29.88 11.38 -14.62
N GLY A 395 28.94 10.44 -14.72
CA GLY A 395 28.81 9.53 -15.85
C GLY A 395 29.84 8.39 -15.90
N ARG A 396 30.65 8.21 -14.85
CA ARG A 396 31.63 7.13 -14.71
C ARG A 396 31.18 6.13 -13.64
N GLN A 397 31.42 4.85 -13.86
CA GLN A 397 31.20 3.83 -12.82
C GLN A 397 32.29 3.95 -11.77
N VAL A 398 31.90 3.93 -10.49
CA VAL A 398 32.82 3.97 -9.36
C VAL A 398 32.58 2.74 -8.48
N LEU A 399 33.62 1.91 -8.32
CA LEU A 399 33.58 0.68 -7.52
C LEU A 399 34.54 0.78 -6.35
N LEU A 400 34.09 0.37 -5.17
CA LEU A 400 34.95 0.09 -4.01
C LEU A 400 35.27 -1.40 -3.99
N ARG A 401 36.53 -1.73 -4.23
CA ARG A 401 37.09 -3.07 -4.04
C ARG A 401 37.61 -3.23 -2.62
N ILE A 402 37.16 -4.26 -1.93
CA ILE A 402 37.54 -4.60 -0.55
C ILE A 402 38.14 -6.00 -0.57
N GLU A 403 39.39 -6.13 -0.14
CA GLU A 403 39.97 -7.45 0.11
C GLU A 403 39.83 -7.76 1.60
N ALA A 404 39.12 -8.83 1.92
CA ALA A 404 38.81 -9.21 3.29
C ALA A 404 38.86 -10.73 3.50
N GLN A 405 39.25 -11.13 4.71
CA GLN A 405 39.24 -12.53 5.17
C GLN A 405 38.66 -12.62 6.59
N GLY A 406 38.16 -13.78 6.99
CA GLY A 406 37.62 -14.06 8.32
C GLY A 406 37.05 -15.48 8.40
N ASP A 407 36.49 -15.89 9.52
CA ASP A 407 35.97 -17.26 9.69
C ASP A 407 34.44 -17.37 9.53
N GLY A 408 33.76 -16.28 9.17
CA GLY A 408 32.33 -16.29 8.81
C GLY A 408 31.39 -16.56 9.98
N GLY A 409 31.81 -16.28 11.22
CA GLY A 409 30.95 -16.39 12.40
C GLY A 409 29.92 -15.25 12.51
N THR A 410 29.04 -15.34 13.51
CA THR A 410 27.91 -14.41 13.71
C THR A 410 28.33 -12.94 13.85
N ASP A 411 29.56 -12.69 14.30
CA ASP A 411 30.09 -11.34 14.53
C ASP A 411 30.69 -10.72 13.26
N SER A 412 30.74 -11.45 12.14
CA SER A 412 31.35 -11.01 10.87
C SER A 412 30.42 -10.13 10.01
N ALA A 413 29.52 -9.32 10.60
CA ALA A 413 28.56 -8.49 9.86
C ALA A 413 28.77 -6.98 10.08
N GLY A 414 28.44 -6.16 9.08
CA GLY A 414 28.52 -4.70 9.18
C GLY A 414 28.00 -3.96 7.95
N THR A 415 28.24 -2.66 7.93
CA THR A 415 27.74 -1.68 6.95
C THR A 415 28.88 -0.93 6.28
N ILE A 416 28.67 -0.56 5.02
CA ILE A 416 29.57 0.28 4.24
C ILE A 416 28.84 1.59 3.95
N SER A 417 29.51 2.73 4.12
CA SER A 417 28.94 4.02 3.71
C SER A 417 30.00 4.92 3.11
N MET A 418 29.60 5.73 2.14
CA MET A 418 30.43 6.78 1.58
C MET A 418 29.59 8.06 1.46
N LYS A 419 30.10 9.19 1.94
CA LYS A 419 29.38 10.46 1.93
C LYS A 419 30.34 11.60 1.61
N ALA A 420 29.87 12.63 0.90
CA ALA A 420 30.64 13.85 0.70
C ALA A 420 31.10 14.42 2.07
N TYR A 421 32.37 14.80 2.15
CA TYR A 421 32.98 15.30 3.37
C TYR A 421 33.50 16.72 3.16
N TYR A 422 32.90 17.66 3.87
CA TYR A 422 33.34 19.05 3.86
C TYR A 422 34.41 19.24 4.93
N LEU A 423 35.63 19.60 4.51
CA LEU A 423 36.71 19.91 5.43
C LEU A 423 36.33 21.18 6.24
N PRO A 424 36.27 21.10 7.58
CA PRO A 424 36.05 22.29 8.39
C PRO A 424 37.28 23.20 8.25
N GLY A 425 37.17 24.28 7.48
CA GLY A 425 38.23 25.29 7.30
C GLY A 425 38.53 25.73 5.87
N GLY A 426 37.89 25.15 4.85
CA GLY A 426 38.01 25.63 3.47
C GLY A 426 37.20 26.90 3.25
N ASN A 427 37.85 28.08 3.31
CA ASN A 427 37.26 29.33 2.87
C ASN A 427 36.76 29.19 1.41
N HIS A 428 35.45 29.17 1.21
CA HIS A 428 34.86 29.45 -0.10
C HIS A 428 34.98 30.94 -0.41
N SER A 429 36.19 31.37 -0.76
CA SER A 429 36.37 32.56 -1.60
C SER A 429 36.46 32.11 -3.06
N GLY A 430 35.40 31.47 -3.54
CA GLY A 430 35.12 31.39 -4.98
C GLY A 430 34.63 32.76 -5.43
N LYS A 431 35.54 33.73 -5.54
CA LYS A 431 35.31 34.90 -6.38
C LYS A 431 35.08 34.35 -7.79
N ALA A 432 33.89 34.59 -8.33
CA ALA A 432 33.70 34.64 -9.76
C ALA A 432 34.67 35.70 -10.30
N SER A 433 35.70 35.25 -11.03
CA SER A 433 36.48 36.09 -11.91
C SER A 433 35.91 35.96 -13.31
N GLU A 434 35.18 37.01 -13.69
CA GLU A 434 34.74 37.47 -15.03
C GLU A 434 33.98 36.51 -15.95
#